data_AF-A0A954AW12-F1
#
_entry.id   AF-A0A954AW12-F1
#
_cell.length_a   1.000
_cell.length_b   1.000
_cell.length_c   1.000
_cell.angle_alpha   90.00
_cell.angle_beta   90.00
_cell.angle_gamma   90.00
#
_symmetry.space_group_name_H-M   'P 1'
#
loop_
_entity.id
_entity.type
_entity.pdbx_description
1 polymer ?
#
loop_
_entity_poly.entity_id
_entity_poly.type
_entity_poly.pdbx_seq_one_letter_code
_entity_poly.pdbx_strand_id
1 'polypeptide(L)'
;MGFDMRCRVIARSPNLIFATIASLVLSVAALIPLAGSLHAATSGIFVNPAINARLITAENGVAPGAMTLTAGLYLQLGDNWKTYWRSPGEVGIPTSIDWTGSRNVAKVDLLWPAPERFTAFGIENFGYHDQVVLPLRVTLADPGAPVRLVARVNLLTCSTLCVPQEFTLALTLPGVNGIDEASATLISTYADKVPDDGVLSGISIETAHFDADRTALTLTARSKRPFDDPDVFPELGSGTAFGQPDIRLAENNHLLWARLPILSAADDLPVLQITVTDGDRAASLTPDLSEEAVQPPFRIDRALPGLTELAWIAAITLLGGLILIVMPWVFPVLSIKLSAATGLPGRLPVRIRKSFVVSALGVLTFTLLLALAMLVARGFGMTVGWKP
;
A
#
# COMPACT_ATOMS: atom_id res chain seq x y z
N MET A 1 84.95 -73.61 -31.43
CA MET A 1 85.06 -73.53 -29.96
C MET A 1 84.62 -72.15 -29.55
N GLY A 2 83.51 -72.08 -28.82
CA GLY A 2 82.65 -70.91 -28.71
C GLY A 2 83.09 -69.86 -27.69
N PHE A 3 82.57 -68.66 -27.90
CA PHE A 3 82.37 -67.56 -26.96
C PHE A 3 81.44 -66.57 -27.68
N ASP A 4 80.51 -65.83 -27.10
CA ASP A 4 79.63 -65.93 -25.95
C ASP A 4 78.63 -64.78 -26.20
N MET A 5 77.35 -65.04 -26.00
CA MET A 5 76.24 -64.19 -26.40
C MET A 5 75.89 -63.30 -25.20
N ARG A 6 76.14 -61.99 -25.27
CA ARG A 6 75.65 -61.03 -24.25
C ARG A 6 74.87 -59.89 -24.87
N CYS A 7 73.56 -60.06 -24.81
CA CYS A 7 72.54 -59.04 -24.96
C CYS A 7 72.65 -58.04 -23.79
N ARG A 8 72.86 -56.74 -24.06
CA ARG A 8 72.82 -55.67 -23.05
C ARG A 8 71.48 -54.95 -23.15
N VAL A 9 70.56 -55.30 -22.26
CA VAL A 9 69.33 -54.55 -21.99
C VAL A 9 69.71 -53.25 -21.27
N ILE A 10 69.46 -52.11 -21.90
CA ILE A 10 69.57 -50.79 -21.25
C ILE A 10 68.27 -50.53 -20.50
N ALA A 11 68.32 -50.72 -19.18
CA ALA A 11 67.24 -50.32 -18.27
C ALA A 11 67.13 -48.78 -18.26
N ARG A 12 66.04 -48.24 -18.80
CA ARG A 12 65.64 -46.84 -18.59
C ARG A 12 65.01 -46.73 -17.20
N SER A 13 65.60 -45.91 -16.35
CA SER A 13 65.12 -45.58 -15.00
C SER A 13 63.80 -44.78 -15.08
N PRO A 14 62.73 -45.20 -14.37
CA PRO A 14 61.42 -44.51 -14.41
C PRO A 14 61.35 -43.21 -13.59
N ASN A 15 62.44 -42.81 -12.93
CA ASN A 15 62.42 -41.75 -11.91
C ASN A 15 62.52 -40.31 -12.45
N LEU A 16 62.85 -40.11 -13.74
CA LEU A 16 62.97 -38.75 -14.32
C LEU A 16 61.64 -38.20 -14.87
N ILE A 17 60.68 -39.06 -15.19
CA ILE A 17 59.37 -38.64 -15.74
C ILE A 17 58.42 -38.21 -14.61
N PHE A 18 58.48 -38.85 -13.44
CA PHE A 18 57.67 -38.45 -12.29
C PHE A 18 58.11 -37.12 -11.66
N ALA A 19 59.41 -36.80 -11.67
CA ALA A 19 59.92 -35.55 -11.11
C ALA A 19 59.54 -34.32 -11.97
N THR A 20 59.41 -34.48 -13.29
CA THR A 20 59.05 -33.39 -14.20
C THR A 20 57.54 -33.12 -14.22
N ILE A 21 56.70 -34.14 -14.05
CA ILE A 21 55.24 -33.98 -13.91
C ILE A 21 54.88 -33.36 -12.55
N ALA A 22 55.57 -33.75 -11.47
CA ALA A 22 55.35 -33.17 -10.14
C ALA A 22 55.70 -31.67 -10.07
N SER A 23 56.81 -31.25 -10.70
CA SER A 23 57.16 -29.81 -10.78
C SER A 23 56.21 -29.02 -11.68
N LEU A 24 55.67 -29.61 -12.76
CA LEU A 24 54.71 -28.90 -13.62
C LEU A 24 53.36 -28.69 -12.90
N VAL A 25 52.90 -29.66 -12.11
CA VAL A 25 51.66 -29.55 -11.31
C VAL A 25 51.83 -28.55 -10.15
N LEU A 26 53.02 -28.49 -9.52
CA LEU A 26 53.31 -27.49 -8.47
C LEU A 26 53.47 -26.07 -9.04
N SER A 27 53.87 -25.92 -10.30
CA SER A 27 54.00 -24.62 -10.98
C SER A 27 52.65 -24.08 -11.49
N VAL A 28 51.72 -24.96 -11.87
CA VAL A 28 50.37 -24.57 -12.32
C VAL A 28 49.45 -24.24 -11.14
N ALA A 29 49.67 -24.85 -9.96
CA ALA A 29 48.94 -24.50 -8.74
C ALA A 29 49.30 -23.11 -8.17
N ALA A 30 50.46 -22.55 -8.54
CA ALA A 30 50.91 -21.22 -8.10
C ALA A 30 50.37 -20.06 -8.96
N LEU A 31 49.59 -20.35 -10.01
CA LEU A 31 49.01 -19.38 -10.94
C LEU A 31 47.47 -19.33 -10.87
N ILE A 32 46.88 -19.81 -9.78
CA ILE A 32 45.51 -19.42 -9.44
C ILE A 32 45.61 -17.95 -9.03
N PRO A 33 45.06 -17.01 -9.82
CA PRO A 33 44.95 -15.65 -9.32
C PRO A 33 44.07 -15.75 -8.09
N LEU A 34 44.53 -15.25 -6.94
CA LEU A 34 43.60 -14.76 -5.93
C LEU A 34 42.79 -13.67 -6.64
N ALA A 35 41.73 -14.07 -7.32
CA ALA A 35 40.59 -13.23 -7.60
C ALA A 35 40.02 -12.92 -6.23
N GLY A 36 40.62 -11.93 -5.55
CA GLY A 36 39.94 -11.22 -4.49
C GLY A 36 38.62 -10.81 -5.09
N SER A 37 37.55 -11.41 -4.59
CA SER A 37 36.21 -11.10 -5.04
C SER A 37 36.11 -9.58 -4.98
N LEU A 38 35.87 -8.94 -6.12
CA LEU A 38 35.41 -7.55 -6.13
C LEU A 38 34.08 -7.59 -5.36
N HIS A 39 34.17 -7.37 -4.05
CA HIS A 39 33.01 -7.26 -3.21
C HIS A 39 32.37 -5.93 -3.60
N ALA A 40 31.19 -6.04 -4.23
CA ALA A 40 30.19 -4.99 -4.24
C ALA A 40 30.18 -4.31 -2.87
N ALA A 41 30.24 -2.97 -2.84
CA ALA A 41 30.25 -2.20 -1.62
C ALA A 41 28.89 -2.28 -0.92
N THR A 42 28.68 -3.37 -0.20
CA THR A 42 27.48 -3.64 0.58
C THR A 42 27.88 -3.91 2.02
N SER A 43 27.06 -3.49 2.98
CA SER A 43 27.32 -3.81 4.39
C SER A 43 27.17 -5.31 4.65
N GLY A 44 27.60 -5.75 5.83
CA GLY A 44 27.08 -7.00 6.39
C GLY A 44 25.55 -7.00 6.42
N ILE A 45 24.96 -8.19 6.33
CA ILE A 45 23.50 -8.38 6.30
C ILE A 45 23.00 -8.54 7.74
N PHE A 46 21.95 -7.81 8.10
CA PHE A 46 21.10 -8.14 9.23
C PHE A 46 19.98 -9.06 8.73
N VAL A 47 19.72 -10.17 9.42
CA VAL A 47 18.71 -11.13 9.00
C VAL A 47 17.95 -11.68 10.20
N ASN A 48 16.63 -11.72 10.07
CA ASN A 48 15.73 -12.46 10.92
C ASN A 48 14.51 -12.92 10.08
N PRO A 49 13.54 -13.65 10.67
CA PRO A 49 12.36 -14.11 9.92
C PRO A 49 11.46 -13.01 9.35
N ALA A 50 11.50 -11.79 9.91
CA ALA A 50 10.66 -10.69 9.47
C ALA A 50 11.32 -9.85 8.36
N ILE A 51 12.65 -9.68 8.42
CA ILE A 51 13.38 -8.77 7.55
C ILE A 51 14.84 -9.19 7.33
N ASN A 52 15.31 -9.00 6.10
CA ASN A 52 16.71 -8.99 5.72
C ASN A 52 17.08 -7.57 5.27
N ALA A 53 18.05 -6.97 5.96
CA ALA A 53 18.45 -5.58 5.74
C ALA A 53 19.95 -5.47 5.46
N ARG A 54 20.31 -4.59 4.52
CA ARG A 54 21.70 -4.20 4.23
C ARG A 54 21.76 -2.80 3.65
N LEU A 55 22.91 -2.17 3.80
CA LEU A 55 23.24 -0.93 3.12
C LEU A 55 23.93 -1.26 1.80
N ILE A 56 23.46 -0.65 0.72
CA ILE A 56 24.02 -0.81 -0.63
C ILE A 56 24.44 0.58 -1.16
N THR A 57 25.44 0.63 -2.04
CA THR A 57 25.88 1.87 -2.70
C THR A 57 25.97 1.66 -4.20
N ALA A 58 25.63 2.68 -4.97
CA ALA A 58 25.81 2.65 -6.43
C ALA A 58 27.30 2.64 -6.80
N GLU A 59 28.13 3.26 -5.96
CA GLU A 59 29.57 3.33 -6.13
C GLU A 59 30.30 2.26 -5.29
N ASN A 60 31.35 1.65 -5.86
CA ASN A 60 32.28 0.77 -5.13
C ASN A 60 33.38 1.54 -4.37
N GLY A 61 33.43 2.86 -4.53
CA GLY A 61 34.31 3.75 -3.80
C GLY A 61 34.03 5.21 -4.13
N VAL A 62 34.67 6.12 -3.38
CA VAL A 62 34.47 7.56 -3.51
C VAL A 62 35.34 8.09 -4.65
N ALA A 63 34.70 8.63 -5.69
CA ALA A 63 35.43 9.22 -6.80
C ALA A 63 36.10 10.55 -6.41
N PRO A 64 37.27 10.90 -6.99
CA PRO A 64 37.93 12.18 -6.73
C PRO A 64 36.99 13.37 -6.93
N GLY A 65 36.88 14.22 -5.92
CA GLY A 65 36.00 15.39 -5.94
C GLY A 65 34.50 15.09 -5.84
N ALA A 66 34.10 13.83 -5.62
CA ALA A 66 32.71 13.50 -5.38
C ALA A 66 32.20 14.22 -4.11
N MET A 67 31.12 14.98 -4.26
CA MET A 67 30.45 15.70 -3.17
C MET A 67 29.35 14.86 -2.52
N THR A 68 28.77 13.95 -3.30
CA THR A 68 27.63 13.13 -2.91
C THR A 68 27.82 11.68 -3.34
N LEU A 69 27.21 10.76 -2.60
CA LEU A 69 27.13 9.34 -2.95
C LEU A 69 25.67 8.90 -2.97
N THR A 70 25.39 7.91 -3.81
CA THR A 70 24.07 7.30 -3.92
C THR A 70 24.08 5.98 -3.19
N ALA A 71 23.36 5.92 -2.08
CA ALA A 71 23.21 4.71 -1.27
C ALA A 71 21.74 4.28 -1.22
N GLY A 72 21.48 3.11 -0.65
CA GLY A 72 20.14 2.62 -0.40
C GLY A 72 20.10 1.74 0.84
N LEU A 73 19.05 1.89 1.64
CA LEU A 73 18.71 0.90 2.66
C LEU A 73 17.85 -0.17 1.99
N TYR A 74 18.45 -1.32 1.69
CA TYR A 74 17.76 -2.47 1.12
C TYR A 74 17.05 -3.24 2.23
N LEU A 75 15.73 -3.41 2.10
CA LEU A 75 14.88 -4.16 2.99
C LEU A 75 14.13 -5.23 2.18
N GLN A 76 14.43 -6.50 2.45
CA GLN A 76 13.64 -7.64 2.00
C GLN A 76 12.79 -8.11 3.16
N LEU A 77 11.48 -7.99 3.03
CA LEU A 77 10.50 -8.39 4.03
C LEU A 77 10.16 -9.87 3.84
N GLY A 78 9.93 -10.57 4.95
CA GLY A 78 9.43 -11.94 4.93
C GLY A 78 7.98 -12.00 4.46
N ASP A 79 7.48 -13.20 4.16
CA ASP A 79 6.11 -13.40 3.70
C ASP A 79 5.09 -12.78 4.67
N ASN A 80 4.16 -11.98 4.12
CA ASN A 80 3.14 -11.24 4.86
C ASN A 80 3.67 -10.17 5.85
N TRP A 81 4.98 -9.94 5.91
CA TRP A 81 5.55 -8.85 6.69
C TRP A 81 5.54 -7.55 5.90
N LYS A 82 5.32 -6.46 6.62
CA LYS A 82 5.26 -5.11 6.09
C LYS A 82 6.13 -4.18 6.93
N THR A 83 6.61 -3.10 6.33
CA THR A 83 7.22 -1.97 7.04
C THR A 83 6.49 -0.69 6.65
N TYR A 84 6.72 0.38 7.39
CA TYR A 84 5.92 1.60 7.27
C TYR A 84 6.58 2.69 6.44
N TRP A 85 5.73 3.48 5.80
CA TRP A 85 6.10 4.73 5.14
C TRP A 85 6.39 5.84 6.15
N ARG A 86 6.88 6.99 5.69
CA ARG A 86 7.16 8.17 6.53
C ARG A 86 5.94 8.65 7.32
N SER A 87 4.76 8.53 6.72
CA SER A 87 3.47 8.72 7.38
C SER A 87 2.77 7.35 7.45
N PRO A 88 2.82 6.64 8.57
CA PRO A 88 2.39 5.24 8.66
C PRO A 88 0.87 5.04 8.61
N GLY A 89 0.07 6.10 8.74
CA GLY A 89 -1.37 6.03 8.98
C GLY A 89 -1.70 6.18 10.48
N GLU A 90 -2.79 5.57 10.93
CA GLU A 90 -3.25 5.66 12.32
C GLU A 90 -2.30 4.95 13.31
N VAL A 91 -1.68 3.84 12.89
CA VAL A 91 -0.80 3.03 13.75
C VAL A 91 0.48 2.61 13.03
N GLY A 92 1.63 3.07 13.50
CA GLY A 92 2.91 2.57 13.05
C GLY A 92 4.06 3.47 13.45
N ILE A 93 5.29 3.04 13.15
CA ILE A 93 6.50 3.84 13.38
C ILE A 93 7.31 3.84 12.08
N PRO A 94 7.59 5.03 11.50
CA PRO A 94 8.39 5.12 10.30
C PRO A 94 9.84 4.70 10.57
N THR A 95 10.53 4.28 9.52
CA THR A 95 11.97 3.98 9.61
C THR A 95 12.76 5.24 9.98
N SER A 96 13.58 5.13 11.03
CA SER A 96 14.52 6.16 11.47
C SER A 96 15.95 5.61 11.46
N ILE A 97 16.92 6.48 11.12
CA ILE A 97 18.32 6.08 11.01
C ILE A 97 19.18 7.11 11.74
N ASP A 98 19.90 6.65 12.76
CA ASP A 98 20.96 7.44 13.40
C ASP A 98 22.31 7.14 12.73
N TRP A 99 22.94 8.19 12.22
CA TRP A 99 24.22 8.14 11.51
C TRP A 99 25.43 8.39 12.41
N THR A 100 25.24 8.55 13.73
CA THR A 100 26.32 8.83 14.69
C THR A 100 27.42 7.77 14.61
N GLY A 101 28.69 8.19 14.51
CA GLY A 101 29.83 7.28 14.33
C GLY A 101 30.17 6.96 12.87
N SER A 102 29.39 7.48 11.92
CA SER A 102 29.83 7.62 10.54
C SER A 102 31.03 8.59 10.45
N ARG A 103 31.86 8.42 9.42
CA ARG A 103 33.00 9.32 9.14
C ARG A 103 32.88 9.84 7.73
N ASN A 104 33.25 11.11 7.55
CA ASN A 104 33.13 11.84 6.29
C ASN A 104 31.67 11.99 5.79
N VAL A 105 30.70 12.15 6.70
CA VAL A 105 29.29 12.34 6.35
C VAL A 105 28.85 13.69 6.88
N ALA A 106 28.44 14.60 5.99
CA ALA A 106 27.88 15.90 6.36
C ALA A 106 26.36 15.82 6.56
N LYS A 107 25.66 15.13 5.67
CA LYS A 107 24.20 14.97 5.69
C LYS A 107 23.79 13.69 4.98
N VAL A 108 22.69 13.07 5.40
CA VAL A 108 22.04 12.00 4.64
C VAL A 108 20.57 12.34 4.48
N ASP A 109 20.10 12.41 3.23
CA ASP A 109 18.69 12.55 2.89
C ASP A 109 18.09 11.18 2.59
N LEU A 110 17.08 10.79 3.36
CA LEU A 110 16.29 9.58 3.15
C LEU A 110 15.14 9.90 2.21
N LEU A 111 15.15 9.31 1.02
CA LEU A 111 14.10 9.45 0.03
C LEU A 111 13.09 8.31 0.20
N TRP A 112 11.82 8.63 0.00
CA TRP A 112 10.72 7.71 0.26
C TRP A 112 10.00 7.37 -1.04
N PRO A 113 10.15 6.14 -1.55
CA PRO A 113 9.32 5.64 -2.64
C PRO A 113 7.84 5.77 -2.30
N ALA A 114 6.99 5.90 -3.31
CA ALA A 114 5.55 5.91 -3.18
C ALA A 114 5.06 4.71 -2.34
N PRO A 115 4.21 4.94 -1.33
CA PRO A 115 3.73 3.88 -0.46
C PRO A 115 2.62 3.09 -1.13
N GLU A 116 2.33 1.94 -0.53
CA GLU A 116 1.11 1.18 -0.79
C GLU A 116 0.22 1.19 0.46
N ARG A 117 -1.09 1.15 0.21
CA ARG A 117 -2.10 1.06 1.26
C ARG A 117 -2.34 -0.39 1.65
N PHE A 118 -2.38 -0.67 2.94
CA PHE A 118 -2.74 -1.98 3.46
C PHE A 118 -3.52 -1.87 4.77
N THR A 119 -4.39 -2.84 5.00
CA THR A 119 -5.12 -2.95 6.26
C THR A 119 -4.38 -3.89 7.22
N ALA A 120 -4.11 -3.43 8.44
CA ALA A 120 -3.59 -4.24 9.55
C ALA A 120 -4.51 -4.07 10.76
N PHE A 121 -4.99 -5.18 11.33
CA PHE A 121 -5.96 -5.17 12.46
C PHE A 121 -7.24 -4.35 12.21
N GLY A 122 -7.68 -4.25 10.94
CA GLY A 122 -8.84 -3.43 10.56
C GLY A 122 -8.54 -1.92 10.49
N ILE A 123 -7.28 -1.53 10.59
CA ILE A 123 -6.79 -0.15 10.52
C ILE A 123 -5.99 0.03 9.23
N GLU A 124 -6.27 1.12 8.52
CA GLU A 124 -5.55 1.49 7.29
C GLU A 124 -4.17 2.05 7.62
N ASN A 125 -3.14 1.50 6.96
CA ASN A 125 -1.75 1.87 7.12
C ASN A 125 -1.06 1.98 5.78
N PHE A 126 0.05 2.73 5.75
CA PHE A 126 0.80 3.00 4.53
C PHE A 126 2.24 2.53 4.66
N GLY A 127 2.76 1.88 3.64
CA GLY A 127 4.09 1.33 3.69
C GLY A 127 4.43 0.41 2.54
N TYR A 128 5.16 -0.65 2.85
CA TYR A 128 5.79 -1.51 1.85
C TYR A 128 5.71 -2.98 2.28
N HIS A 129 5.61 -3.88 1.30
CA HIS A 129 5.70 -5.32 1.46
C HIS A 129 6.73 -5.91 0.48
N ASP A 130 7.06 -7.19 0.63
CA ASP A 130 8.04 -7.96 -0.14
C ASP A 130 9.45 -7.36 -0.16
N GLN A 131 9.68 -6.28 -0.89
CA GLN A 131 10.97 -5.63 -1.02
C GLN A 131 10.81 -4.12 -1.18
N VAL A 132 11.61 -3.36 -0.44
CA VAL A 132 11.79 -1.92 -0.65
C VAL A 132 13.25 -1.52 -0.52
N VAL A 133 13.71 -0.64 -1.41
CA VAL A 133 14.96 0.11 -1.19
C VAL A 133 14.58 1.54 -0.89
N LEU A 134 14.98 2.05 0.27
CA LEU A 134 14.87 3.47 0.58
C LEU A 134 16.13 4.18 0.07
N PRO A 135 16.06 4.99 -0.99
CA PRO A 135 17.24 5.65 -1.54
C PRO A 135 17.79 6.67 -0.54
N LEU A 136 19.11 6.77 -0.49
CA LEU A 136 19.84 7.63 0.42
C LEU A 136 20.76 8.52 -0.41
N ARG A 137 20.65 9.84 -0.24
CA ARG A 137 21.61 10.79 -0.78
C ARG A 137 22.57 11.20 0.34
N VAL A 138 23.79 10.71 0.28
CA VAL A 138 24.83 11.01 1.27
C VAL A 138 25.65 12.19 0.77
N THR A 139 25.67 13.29 1.52
CA THR A 139 26.57 14.42 1.27
C THR A 139 27.85 14.23 2.10
N LEU A 140 29.01 14.30 1.45
CA LEU A 140 30.31 14.12 2.09
C LEU A 140 30.78 15.41 2.76
N ALA A 141 31.53 15.28 3.86
CA ALA A 141 32.12 16.43 4.57
C ALA A 141 33.44 16.89 3.95
N ASP A 142 34.21 15.94 3.41
CA ASP A 142 35.48 16.07 2.72
C ASP A 142 35.36 15.38 1.35
N PRO A 143 35.17 16.15 0.27
CA PRO A 143 34.91 15.61 -1.07
C PRO A 143 36.03 14.69 -1.57
N GLY A 144 35.67 13.54 -2.14
CA GLY A 144 36.64 12.57 -2.66
C GLY A 144 37.38 11.73 -1.62
N ALA A 145 37.27 12.04 -0.32
CA ALA A 145 37.90 11.25 0.73
C ALA A 145 37.09 9.98 1.05
N PRO A 146 37.72 8.89 1.54
CA PRO A 146 37.02 7.68 1.97
C PRO A 146 35.91 7.98 2.97
N VAL A 147 34.78 7.28 2.86
CA VAL A 147 33.63 7.45 3.77
C VAL A 147 33.35 6.17 4.54
N ARG A 148 32.90 6.30 5.79
CA ARG A 148 32.36 5.18 6.55
C ARG A 148 30.93 5.51 6.97
N LEU A 149 29.99 4.73 6.50
CA LEU A 149 28.58 4.80 6.86
C LEU A 149 28.31 3.84 8.00
N VAL A 150 27.73 4.34 9.09
CA VAL A 150 27.23 3.56 10.22
C VAL A 150 25.77 3.95 10.42
N ALA A 151 24.87 3.07 10.01
CA ALA A 151 23.43 3.26 10.10
C ALA A 151 22.88 2.46 11.28
N ARG A 152 22.47 3.14 12.36
CA ARG A 152 21.65 2.53 13.42
C ARG A 152 20.19 2.68 13.03
N VAL A 153 19.62 1.61 12.52
CA VAL A 153 18.26 1.59 11.97
C VAL A 153 17.29 1.17 13.07
N ASN A 154 16.24 1.96 13.24
CA ASN A 154 15.07 1.62 14.05
C ASN A 154 13.83 1.72 13.17
N LEU A 155 13.10 0.60 13.02
CA LEU A 155 11.87 0.52 12.25
C LEU A 155 10.90 -0.46 12.87
N LEU A 156 9.63 -0.40 12.47
CA LEU A 156 8.61 -1.35 12.89
C LEU A 156 8.26 -2.28 11.73
N THR A 157 8.30 -3.60 11.95
CA THR A 157 7.76 -4.58 11.01
C THR A 157 6.44 -5.12 11.52
N CYS A 158 5.45 -5.31 10.65
CA CYS A 158 4.14 -5.81 11.04
C CYS A 158 3.65 -6.97 10.18
N SER A 159 3.10 -7.99 10.85
CA SER A 159 2.40 -9.13 10.27
C SER A 159 1.12 -9.37 11.09
N THR A 160 0.99 -10.51 11.78
CA THR A 160 -0.05 -10.74 12.79
C THR A 160 0.19 -10.00 14.11
N LEU A 161 1.40 -9.46 14.28
CA LEU A 161 1.83 -8.58 15.36
C LEU A 161 2.85 -7.61 14.78
N CYS A 162 2.92 -6.39 15.32
CA CYS A 162 3.98 -5.46 14.98
C CYS A 162 5.15 -5.57 15.98
N VAL A 163 6.37 -5.73 15.48
CA VAL A 163 7.59 -5.96 16.27
C VAL A 163 8.66 -4.92 15.90
N PRO A 164 9.14 -4.10 16.85
CA PRO A 164 10.23 -3.17 16.61
C PRO A 164 11.53 -3.91 16.24
N GLN A 165 12.25 -3.37 15.26
CA GLN A 165 13.53 -3.88 14.78
C GLN A 165 14.60 -2.83 15.00
N GLU A 166 15.66 -3.19 15.71
CA GLU A 166 16.82 -2.34 15.95
C GLU A 166 18.09 -3.07 15.54
N PHE A 167 18.86 -2.50 14.62
CA PHE A 167 20.10 -3.10 14.15
C PHE A 167 21.08 -2.04 13.64
N THR A 168 22.36 -2.39 13.57
CA THR A 168 23.41 -1.51 13.05
C THR A 168 24.03 -2.11 11.79
N LEU A 169 24.06 -1.33 10.72
CA LEU A 169 24.73 -1.66 9.47
C LEU A 169 25.94 -0.74 9.31
N ALA A 170 27.06 -1.30 8.84
CA ALA A 170 28.27 -0.52 8.59
C ALA A 170 28.87 -0.85 7.22
N LEU A 171 29.23 0.20 6.48
CA LEU A 171 29.86 0.11 5.17
C LEU A 171 31.02 1.11 5.11
N THR A 172 32.16 0.70 4.57
CA THR A 172 33.30 1.59 4.34
C THR A 172 33.59 1.62 2.85
N LEU A 173 33.56 2.82 2.27
CA LEU A 173 33.90 3.04 0.88
C LEU A 173 35.33 3.62 0.80
N PRO A 174 36.26 2.90 0.14
CA PRO A 174 37.60 3.42 -0.12
C PRO A 174 37.56 4.60 -1.10
N GLY A 175 38.61 5.42 -1.13
CA GLY A 175 38.80 6.49 -2.12
C GLY A 175 39.31 5.97 -3.47
N VAL A 176 38.63 4.96 -4.02
CA VAL A 176 38.89 4.43 -5.37
C VAL A 176 37.64 4.56 -6.22
N ASN A 177 37.82 4.56 -7.54
CA ASN A 177 36.69 4.59 -8.46
C ASN A 177 36.12 3.19 -8.67
N GLY A 178 34.80 3.13 -8.83
CA GLY A 178 34.11 1.93 -9.29
C GLY A 178 32.61 2.07 -9.11
N ILE A 179 31.84 1.34 -9.90
CA ILE A 179 30.38 1.30 -9.85
C ILE A 179 29.97 -0.14 -9.56
N ASP A 180 29.00 -0.32 -8.66
CA ASP A 180 28.26 -1.56 -8.51
C ASP A 180 26.98 -1.45 -9.33
N GLU A 181 26.99 -1.99 -10.56
CA GLU A 181 25.87 -1.90 -11.48
C GLU A 181 24.57 -2.51 -10.92
N ALA A 182 24.68 -3.60 -10.14
CA ALA A 182 23.51 -4.27 -9.58
C ALA A 182 22.85 -3.40 -8.49
N SER A 183 23.65 -2.86 -7.56
CA SER A 183 23.16 -1.93 -6.54
C SER A 183 22.67 -0.63 -7.15
N ALA A 184 23.40 -0.07 -8.14
CA ALA A 184 23.01 1.16 -8.83
C ALA A 184 21.66 1.01 -9.54
N THR A 185 21.46 -0.10 -10.26
CA THR A 185 20.18 -0.40 -10.92
C THR A 185 19.06 -0.50 -9.89
N LEU A 186 19.27 -1.25 -8.81
CA LEU A 186 18.25 -1.42 -7.78
C LEU A 186 17.88 -0.10 -7.10
N ILE A 187 18.87 0.73 -6.74
CA ILE A 187 18.60 2.05 -6.15
C ILE A 187 17.85 2.94 -7.15
N SER A 188 18.22 2.94 -8.42
CA SER A 188 17.54 3.74 -9.46
C SER A 188 16.07 3.36 -9.62
N THR A 189 15.75 2.05 -9.63
CA THR A 189 14.37 1.56 -9.73
C THR A 189 13.47 2.09 -8.62
N TYR A 190 13.97 2.21 -7.39
CA TYR A 190 13.19 2.76 -6.27
C TYR A 190 13.28 4.29 -6.20
N ALA A 191 14.33 4.91 -6.72
CA ALA A 191 14.43 6.36 -6.86
C ALA A 191 13.38 6.89 -7.85
N ASP A 192 13.11 6.16 -8.94
CA ASP A 192 12.06 6.51 -9.91
C ASP A 192 10.64 6.45 -9.32
N LYS A 193 10.46 5.67 -8.24
CA LYS A 193 9.20 5.59 -7.48
C LYS A 193 9.06 6.69 -6.43
N VAL A 194 10.08 7.51 -6.19
CA VAL A 194 9.98 8.62 -5.22
C VAL A 194 9.06 9.69 -5.83
N PRO A 195 8.01 10.13 -5.10
CA PRO A 195 7.09 11.13 -5.62
C PRO A 195 7.81 12.42 -6.04
N ASP A 196 7.46 12.93 -7.21
CA ASP A 196 7.98 14.19 -7.74
C ASP A 196 7.13 15.40 -7.33
N ASP A 197 7.43 16.56 -7.89
CA ASP A 197 6.70 17.82 -7.70
C ASP A 197 5.52 18.02 -8.68
N GLY A 198 5.11 16.95 -9.39
CA GLY A 198 4.05 16.97 -10.41
C GLY A 198 4.55 17.16 -11.84
N VAL A 199 5.83 17.51 -12.05
CA VAL A 199 6.34 17.86 -13.39
C VAL A 199 6.54 16.64 -14.29
N LEU A 200 7.16 15.57 -13.79
CA LEU A 200 7.45 14.35 -14.56
C LEU A 200 6.25 13.41 -14.59
N SER A 201 5.60 13.24 -13.44
CA SER A 201 4.36 12.48 -13.27
C SER A 201 3.22 13.09 -14.11
N GLY A 202 3.22 14.42 -14.26
CA GLY A 202 2.17 15.16 -14.94
C GLY A 202 0.89 15.27 -14.12
N ILE A 203 0.97 15.05 -12.80
CA ILE A 203 -0.12 15.14 -11.84
C ILE A 203 -0.04 16.48 -11.13
N SER A 204 -1.16 17.19 -11.03
CA SER A 204 -1.28 18.45 -10.29
C SER A 204 -2.48 18.39 -9.36
N ILE A 205 -2.34 18.87 -8.13
CA ILE A 205 -3.45 18.98 -7.18
C ILE A 205 -4.01 20.40 -7.29
N GLU A 206 -5.28 20.52 -7.67
CA GLU A 206 -5.91 21.81 -7.94
C GLU A 206 -6.41 22.45 -6.64
N THR A 207 -7.14 21.68 -5.83
CA THR A 207 -7.73 22.19 -4.58
C THR A 207 -7.80 21.11 -3.52
N ALA A 208 -7.72 21.54 -2.26
CA ALA A 208 -8.05 20.74 -1.10
C ALA A 208 -8.98 21.51 -0.17
N HIS A 209 -9.94 20.84 0.45
CA HIS A 209 -10.94 21.45 1.33
C HIS A 209 -11.20 20.56 2.54
N PHE A 210 -11.15 21.16 3.73
CA PHE A 210 -11.64 20.54 4.95
C PHE A 210 -13.08 20.98 5.19
N ASP A 211 -13.96 20.04 5.52
CA ASP A 211 -15.30 20.41 5.97
C ASP A 211 -15.28 21.20 7.29
N ALA A 212 -16.39 21.88 7.60
CA ALA A 212 -16.48 22.79 8.73
C ALA A 212 -16.14 22.14 10.08
N ASP A 213 -16.49 20.86 10.24
CA ASP A 213 -16.25 20.07 11.45
C ASP A 213 -14.91 19.30 11.42
N ARG A 214 -14.10 19.46 10.36
CA ARG A 214 -12.85 18.73 10.11
C ARG A 214 -12.98 17.21 10.21
N THR A 215 -14.11 16.68 9.76
CA THR A 215 -14.38 15.24 9.65
C THR A 215 -13.97 14.65 8.32
N ALA A 216 -13.76 15.47 7.29
CA ALA A 216 -13.33 14.99 5.98
C ALA A 216 -12.46 16.00 5.22
N LEU A 217 -11.48 15.46 4.48
CA LEU A 217 -10.69 16.16 3.46
C LEU A 217 -11.25 15.79 2.08
N THR A 218 -11.59 16.80 1.28
CA THR A 218 -11.97 16.63 -0.13
C THR A 218 -10.92 17.30 -1.01
N LEU A 219 -10.50 16.66 -2.09
CA LEU A 219 -9.50 17.22 -3.01
C LEU A 219 -9.82 16.88 -4.46
N THR A 220 -9.28 17.70 -5.35
CA THR A 220 -9.22 17.41 -6.78
C THR A 220 -7.79 17.41 -7.30
N ALA A 221 -7.48 16.42 -8.14
CA ALA A 221 -6.22 16.34 -8.85
C ALA A 221 -6.49 16.14 -10.35
N ARG A 222 -5.64 16.71 -11.17
CA ARG A 222 -5.65 16.57 -12.63
C ARG A 222 -4.38 15.90 -13.09
N SER A 223 -4.46 15.10 -14.14
CA SER A 223 -3.29 14.50 -14.78
C SER A 223 -3.28 14.78 -16.27
N LYS A 224 -2.07 14.94 -16.85
CA LYS A 224 -1.86 15.05 -18.30
C LYS A 224 -2.16 13.74 -19.04
N ARG A 225 -2.11 12.61 -18.33
CA ARG A 225 -2.45 11.28 -18.81
C ARG A 225 -3.65 10.73 -18.02
N PRO A 226 -4.53 9.90 -18.60
CA PRO A 226 -5.59 9.26 -17.84
C PRO A 226 -5.03 8.53 -16.62
N PHE A 227 -5.69 8.67 -15.48
CA PHE A 227 -5.46 7.83 -14.31
C PHE A 227 -5.93 6.40 -14.59
N ASP A 228 -5.19 5.42 -14.09
CA ASP A 228 -5.49 3.99 -14.20
C ASP A 228 -5.97 3.44 -12.86
N ASP A 229 -5.10 3.47 -11.84
CA ASP A 229 -5.37 3.01 -10.48
C ASP A 229 -4.78 3.98 -9.45
N PRO A 230 -5.40 5.16 -9.26
CA PRO A 230 -4.83 6.17 -8.40
C PRO A 230 -5.20 5.97 -6.92
N ASP A 231 -4.27 6.28 -6.03
CA ASP A 231 -4.50 6.37 -4.59
C ASP A 231 -3.98 7.71 -4.04
N VAL A 232 -4.48 8.11 -2.87
CA VAL A 232 -4.21 9.40 -2.26
C VAL A 232 -3.79 9.26 -0.79
N PHE A 233 -2.63 9.81 -0.48
CA PHE A 233 -1.99 9.75 0.83
C PHE A 233 -1.76 11.17 1.36
N PRO A 234 -2.73 11.74 2.08
CA PRO A 234 -2.55 13.03 2.75
C PRO A 234 -1.68 12.91 4.02
N GLU A 235 -0.85 13.91 4.24
CA GLU A 235 0.06 14.06 5.38
C GLU A 235 -0.27 15.40 6.06
N LEU A 236 -0.76 15.34 7.30
CA LEU A 236 -1.18 16.51 8.09
C LEU A 236 -0.68 16.40 9.53
N GLY A 237 0.64 16.25 9.68
CA GLY A 237 1.31 16.19 10.97
C GLY A 237 1.21 14.86 11.71
N SER A 238 2.04 14.72 12.75
CA SER A 238 2.07 13.54 13.60
C SER A 238 0.80 13.47 14.46
N GLY A 239 -0.01 12.42 14.27
CA GLY A 239 -1.25 12.19 15.03
C GLY A 239 -2.54 12.42 14.24
N THR A 240 -2.45 12.92 13.01
CA THR A 240 -3.59 12.94 12.08
C THR A 240 -3.64 11.65 11.29
N ALA A 241 -4.80 10.99 11.29
CA ALA A 241 -5.04 9.78 10.54
C ALA A 241 -6.22 9.98 9.59
N PHE A 242 -6.06 9.52 8.36
CA PHE A 242 -7.09 9.54 7.33
C PHE A 242 -7.54 8.10 7.05
N GLY A 243 -8.86 7.91 6.94
CA GLY A 243 -9.42 6.64 6.55
C GLY A 243 -9.35 6.41 5.04
N GLN A 244 -10.02 5.35 4.60
CA GLN A 244 -10.05 4.98 3.19
C GLN A 244 -10.68 6.08 2.32
N PRO A 245 -10.04 6.48 1.21
CA PRO A 245 -10.59 7.48 0.30
C PRO A 245 -11.75 6.92 -0.54
N ASP A 246 -12.77 7.75 -0.77
CA ASP A 246 -13.72 7.59 -1.88
C ASP A 246 -13.15 8.34 -3.09
N ILE A 247 -12.56 7.59 -4.02
CA ILE A 247 -11.91 8.11 -5.23
C ILE A 247 -12.86 7.96 -6.42
N ARG A 248 -13.01 9.04 -7.18
CA ARG A 248 -13.88 9.11 -8.36
C ARG A 248 -13.16 9.78 -9.50
N LEU A 249 -13.20 9.13 -10.65
CA LEU A 249 -12.58 9.63 -11.87
C LEU A 249 -13.62 10.25 -12.81
N ALA A 250 -13.23 11.32 -13.49
CA ALA A 250 -14.04 12.03 -14.45
C ALA A 250 -13.19 12.59 -15.59
N GLU A 251 -13.85 13.20 -16.59
CA GLU A 251 -13.20 13.78 -17.77
C GLU A 251 -12.28 12.76 -18.47
N ASN A 252 -12.82 11.57 -18.77
CA ASN A 252 -12.05 10.44 -19.33
C ASN A 252 -10.81 10.09 -18.46
N ASN A 253 -11.02 9.98 -17.15
CA ASN A 253 -10.00 9.72 -16.14
C ASN A 253 -8.88 10.77 -16.04
N HIS A 254 -9.06 12.00 -16.52
CA HIS A 254 -8.05 13.06 -16.32
C HIS A 254 -8.29 13.89 -15.06
N LEU A 255 -9.49 13.81 -14.49
CA LEU A 255 -9.86 14.45 -13.23
C LEU A 255 -10.08 13.38 -12.17
N LEU A 256 -9.40 13.52 -11.04
CA LEU A 256 -9.59 12.75 -9.82
C LEU A 256 -10.25 13.65 -8.79
N TRP A 257 -11.35 13.17 -8.23
CA TRP A 257 -11.95 13.70 -7.02
C TRP A 257 -11.80 12.66 -5.92
N ALA A 258 -11.31 13.05 -4.75
CA ALA A 258 -11.19 12.15 -3.61
C ALA A 258 -11.75 12.79 -2.34
N ARG A 259 -12.47 12.00 -1.55
CA ARG A 259 -12.90 12.37 -0.20
C ARG A 259 -12.38 11.36 0.81
N LEU A 260 -11.65 11.85 1.81
CA LEU A 260 -11.06 11.05 2.88
C LEU A 260 -11.67 11.45 4.24
N PRO A 261 -12.21 10.51 5.03
CA PRO A 261 -12.60 10.80 6.39
C PRO A 261 -11.36 11.03 7.26
N ILE A 262 -11.43 11.99 8.18
CA ILE A 262 -10.41 12.25 9.19
C ILE A 262 -10.80 11.48 10.44
N LEU A 263 -10.00 10.48 10.80
CA LEU A 263 -10.25 9.58 11.93
C LEU A 263 -9.72 10.17 13.24
N SER A 264 -8.55 10.80 13.17
CA SER A 264 -7.94 11.56 14.24
C SER A 264 -7.28 12.80 13.65
N ALA A 265 -7.24 13.90 14.40
CA ALA A 265 -6.56 15.13 14.01
C ALA A 265 -5.62 15.56 15.14
N ALA A 266 -4.40 15.96 14.78
CA ALA A 266 -3.48 16.59 15.71
C ALA A 266 -3.96 18.01 16.09
N ASP A 267 -3.64 18.46 17.30
CA ASP A 267 -3.99 19.81 17.79
C ASP A 267 -3.26 20.91 17.00
N ASP A 268 -2.02 20.64 16.58
CA ASP A 268 -1.23 21.48 15.70
C ASP A 268 -1.27 20.88 14.29
N LEU A 269 -1.86 21.61 13.35
CA LEU A 269 -1.98 21.19 11.96
C LEU A 269 -0.87 21.85 11.15
N PRO A 270 0.19 21.12 10.79
CA PRO A 270 1.21 21.64 9.89
C PRO A 270 0.65 21.78 8.47
N VAL A 271 1.49 22.23 7.55
CA VAL A 271 1.15 22.34 6.13
C VAL A 271 0.72 20.98 5.58
N LEU A 272 -0.48 20.92 4.98
CA LEU A 272 -1.00 19.74 4.31
C LEU A 272 -0.10 19.38 3.12
N GLN A 273 0.44 18.17 3.11
CA GLN A 273 1.03 17.58 1.92
C GLN A 273 0.15 16.44 1.44
N ILE A 274 0.04 16.28 0.12
CA ILE A 274 -0.74 15.20 -0.47
C ILE A 274 0.14 14.49 -1.48
N THR A 275 0.28 13.19 -1.30
CA THR A 275 0.91 12.31 -2.27
C THR A 275 -0.17 11.58 -3.06
N VAL A 276 -0.16 11.74 -4.38
CA VAL A 276 -1.03 10.99 -5.30
C VAL A 276 -0.16 9.97 -6.02
N THR A 277 -0.56 8.71 -6.00
CA THR A 277 0.07 7.63 -6.76
C THR A 277 -0.84 7.22 -7.91
N ASP A 278 -0.28 6.71 -8.99
CA ASP A 278 -1.00 6.12 -10.12
C ASP A 278 -0.07 5.18 -10.89
N GLY A 279 -0.18 3.89 -10.61
CA GLY A 279 0.71 2.86 -11.16
C GLY A 279 2.18 3.09 -10.79
N ASP A 280 3.01 3.41 -11.79
CA ASP A 280 4.44 3.66 -11.64
C ASP A 280 4.79 5.12 -11.32
N ARG A 281 3.79 5.99 -11.17
CA ARG A 281 3.97 7.44 -10.96
C ARG A 281 3.51 7.85 -9.59
N ALA A 282 4.18 8.84 -9.04
CA ALA A 282 3.71 9.53 -7.85
C ALA A 282 4.11 10.99 -7.86
N ALA A 283 3.29 11.82 -7.22
CA ALA A 283 3.55 13.24 -7.04
C ALA A 283 3.17 13.65 -5.62
N SER A 284 4.06 14.34 -4.92
CA SER A 284 3.81 14.94 -3.60
C SER A 284 3.74 16.46 -3.75
N LEU A 285 2.56 17.04 -3.53
CA LEU A 285 2.34 18.49 -3.64
C LEU A 285 1.70 19.06 -2.37
N THR A 286 1.92 20.35 -2.15
CA THR A 286 1.19 21.15 -1.17
C THR A 286 0.02 21.82 -1.89
N PRO A 287 -1.24 21.43 -1.63
CA PRO A 287 -2.39 22.01 -2.31
C PRO A 287 -2.76 23.38 -1.76
N ASP A 288 -3.43 24.19 -2.58
CA ASP A 288 -4.13 25.37 -2.12
C ASP A 288 -5.42 24.96 -1.40
N LEU A 289 -5.63 25.52 -0.20
CA LEU A 289 -6.84 25.27 0.59
C LEU A 289 -7.98 26.15 0.11
N SER A 290 -9.10 25.52 -0.23
CA SER A 290 -10.36 26.16 -0.64
C SER A 290 -11.32 26.27 0.54
N GLU A 291 -12.06 27.38 0.62
CA GLU A 291 -13.17 27.55 1.57
C GLU A 291 -14.42 26.76 1.17
N GLU A 292 -14.58 26.46 -0.13
CA GLU A 292 -15.72 25.71 -0.66
C GLU A 292 -15.33 24.28 -1.05
N ALA A 293 -16.20 23.33 -0.70
CA ALA A 293 -16.07 21.93 -1.09
C ALA A 293 -16.31 21.76 -2.59
N VAL A 294 -15.34 21.16 -3.28
CA VAL A 294 -15.56 20.72 -4.66
C VAL A 294 -16.53 19.56 -4.68
N GLN A 295 -17.64 19.73 -5.40
CA GLN A 295 -18.65 18.69 -5.55
C GLN A 295 -18.09 17.50 -6.34
N PRO A 296 -18.48 16.26 -6.03
CA PRO A 296 -18.07 15.11 -6.81
C PRO A 296 -18.50 15.28 -8.28
N PRO A 297 -17.75 14.73 -9.24
CA PRO A 297 -17.94 14.97 -10.67
C PRO A 297 -19.23 14.36 -11.27
N PHE A 298 -20.19 13.94 -10.43
CA PHE A 298 -21.54 13.62 -10.86
C PHE A 298 -22.59 14.38 -10.05
N ARG A 299 -23.66 14.79 -10.74
CA ARG A 299 -24.95 14.98 -10.09
C ARG A 299 -25.53 13.60 -9.84
N ILE A 300 -26.08 13.35 -8.64
CA ILE A 300 -27.01 12.23 -8.48
C ILE A 300 -28.16 12.52 -9.44
N ASP A 301 -28.13 11.91 -10.62
CA ASP A 301 -29.36 11.65 -11.34
C ASP A 301 -30.14 10.76 -10.39
N ARG A 302 -31.10 11.35 -9.67
CA ARG A 302 -32.21 10.58 -9.14
C ARG A 302 -32.90 10.04 -10.39
N ALA A 303 -32.40 8.94 -10.91
CA ALA A 303 -33.11 8.13 -11.87
C ALA A 303 -34.37 7.73 -11.11
N LEU A 304 -35.45 8.48 -11.32
CA LEU A 304 -36.78 8.01 -11.02
C LEU A 304 -36.85 6.65 -11.70
N PRO A 305 -37.03 5.54 -10.95
CA PRO A 305 -36.97 4.22 -11.52
C PRO A 305 -37.89 4.19 -12.74
N GLY A 306 -37.38 3.65 -13.85
CA GLY A 306 -38.18 3.54 -15.07
C GLY A 306 -39.47 2.79 -14.77
N LEU A 307 -40.52 3.01 -15.56
CA LEU A 307 -41.83 2.35 -15.36
C LEU A 307 -41.70 0.81 -15.29
N THR A 308 -40.71 0.26 -16.00
CA THR A 308 -40.31 -1.14 -15.98
C THR A 308 -39.67 -1.57 -14.65
N GLU A 309 -38.77 -0.77 -14.08
CA GLU A 309 -38.18 -1.04 -12.77
C GLU A 309 -39.19 -0.91 -11.64
N LEU A 310 -40.07 0.10 -11.71
CA LEU A 310 -41.21 0.23 -10.80
C LEU A 310 -42.12 -1.00 -10.87
N ALA A 311 -42.42 -1.50 -12.07
CA ALA A 311 -43.20 -2.72 -12.25
C ALA A 311 -42.50 -3.94 -11.65
N TRP A 312 -41.16 -4.03 -11.79
CA TRP A 312 -40.37 -5.13 -11.23
C TRP A 312 -40.31 -5.09 -9.71
N ILE A 313 -40.08 -3.91 -9.13
CA ILE A 313 -40.13 -3.69 -7.68
C ILE A 313 -41.52 -4.05 -7.16
N ALA A 314 -42.59 -3.61 -7.83
CA ALA A 314 -43.96 -3.96 -7.46
C ALA A 314 -44.21 -5.47 -7.55
N ALA A 315 -43.69 -6.15 -8.58
CA ALA A 315 -43.83 -7.60 -8.74
C ALA A 315 -43.10 -8.38 -7.62
N ILE A 316 -41.86 -8.01 -7.29
CA ILE A 316 -41.10 -8.63 -6.19
C ILE A 316 -41.80 -8.37 -4.85
N THR A 317 -42.31 -7.16 -4.62
CA THR A 317 -43.02 -6.81 -3.37
C THR A 317 -44.34 -7.58 -3.25
N LEU A 318 -45.08 -7.75 -4.34
CA LEU A 318 -46.30 -8.57 -4.39
C LEU A 318 -45.98 -10.04 -4.12
N LEU A 319 -44.91 -10.57 -4.73
CA LEU A 319 -44.49 -11.95 -4.56
C LEU A 319 -44.00 -12.22 -3.13
N GLY A 320 -43.21 -11.30 -2.56
CA GLY A 320 -42.81 -11.34 -1.15
C GLY A 320 -44.00 -11.30 -0.19
N GLY A 321 -44.98 -10.43 -0.47
CA GLY A 321 -46.24 -10.38 0.28
C GLY A 321 -47.04 -11.70 0.19
N LEU A 322 -47.09 -12.31 -0.99
CA LEU A 322 -47.75 -13.60 -1.20
C LEU A 322 -47.05 -14.74 -0.44
N ILE A 323 -45.72 -14.76 -0.44
CA ILE A 323 -44.93 -15.75 0.31
C ILE A 323 -45.19 -15.63 1.82
N LEU A 324 -45.24 -14.40 2.35
CA LEU A 324 -45.54 -14.16 3.77
C LEU A 324 -46.96 -14.61 4.17
N ILE A 325 -47.92 -14.59 3.24
CA ILE A 325 -49.28 -15.13 3.47
C ILE A 325 -49.27 -16.66 3.58
N VAL A 326 -48.34 -17.33 2.88
CA VAL A 326 -48.22 -18.80 2.84
C VAL A 326 -47.38 -19.34 4.02
N MET A 327 -46.84 -18.47 4.88
CA MET A 327 -46.13 -18.92 6.08
C MET A 327 -47.06 -19.75 6.98
N PRO A 328 -46.60 -20.93 7.49
CA PRO A 328 -47.43 -21.90 8.22
C PRO A 328 -48.18 -21.34 9.45
N TRP A 329 -47.70 -20.21 9.98
CA TRP A 329 -48.15 -19.61 11.23
C TRP A 329 -49.38 -18.66 11.08
N VAL A 330 -49.76 -18.29 9.85
CA VAL A 330 -50.89 -17.36 9.60
C VAL A 330 -52.22 -18.11 9.33
N PHE A 331 -52.13 -19.40 8.97
CA PHE A 331 -53.29 -20.26 8.74
C PHE A 331 -54.32 -20.29 9.90
N PRO A 332 -53.93 -20.30 11.19
CA PRO A 332 -54.88 -20.28 12.31
C PRO A 332 -55.72 -19.00 12.40
N VAL A 333 -55.16 -17.85 12.02
CA VAL A 333 -55.87 -16.56 12.06
C VAL A 333 -56.79 -16.41 10.84
N LEU A 334 -56.34 -16.89 9.68
CA LEU A 334 -57.15 -16.94 8.46
C LEU A 334 -58.37 -17.86 8.61
N SER A 335 -58.22 -19.03 9.27
CA SER A 335 -59.32 -19.97 9.48
C SER A 335 -60.43 -19.40 10.38
N ILE A 336 -60.08 -18.60 11.39
CA ILE A 336 -61.04 -17.89 12.26
C ILE A 336 -61.84 -16.83 11.47
N LYS A 337 -61.18 -16.07 10.58
CA LYS A 337 -61.88 -15.09 9.72
C LYS A 337 -62.74 -15.77 8.65
N LEU A 338 -62.31 -16.93 8.14
CA LEU A 338 -63.07 -17.71 7.17
C LEU A 338 -64.34 -18.30 7.80
N SER A 339 -64.23 -18.86 9.01
CA SER A 339 -65.37 -19.39 9.77
C SER A 339 -66.34 -18.30 10.23
N ALA A 340 -65.85 -17.10 10.57
CA ALA A 340 -66.70 -15.93 10.82
C ALA A 340 -67.43 -15.41 9.56
N ALA A 341 -66.91 -15.71 8.36
CA ALA A 341 -67.54 -15.36 7.09
C ALA A 341 -68.58 -16.40 6.62
N THR A 342 -68.38 -17.68 6.93
CA THR A 342 -69.27 -18.78 6.53
C THR A 342 -70.33 -19.15 7.58
N GLY A 343 -70.18 -18.68 8.83
CA GLY A 343 -70.99 -19.11 9.98
C GLY A 343 -72.35 -18.44 10.21
N LEU A 344 -72.90 -17.60 9.31
CA LEU A 344 -74.25 -17.05 9.49
C LEU A 344 -75.08 -17.04 8.18
N PRO A 345 -76.20 -17.77 8.10
CA PRO A 345 -77.10 -17.73 6.95
C PRO A 345 -77.77 -16.36 6.82
N GLY A 346 -77.67 -15.71 5.65
CA GLY A 346 -78.45 -14.52 5.28
C GLY A 346 -77.72 -13.19 5.06
N ARG A 347 -76.38 -13.13 5.05
CA ARG A 347 -75.66 -11.88 4.72
C ARG A 347 -75.55 -11.66 3.21
N LEU A 348 -76.02 -10.50 2.72
CA LEU A 348 -75.81 -10.08 1.32
C LEU A 348 -74.30 -10.05 0.98
N PRO A 349 -73.89 -10.53 -0.21
CA PRO A 349 -72.48 -10.58 -0.63
C PRO A 349 -71.77 -9.22 -0.57
N VAL A 350 -72.52 -8.12 -0.67
CA VAL A 350 -72.04 -6.74 -0.53
C VAL A 350 -71.49 -6.45 0.88
N ARG A 351 -72.10 -6.99 1.94
CA ARG A 351 -71.69 -6.71 3.32
C ARG A 351 -70.38 -7.44 3.69
N ILE A 352 -70.16 -8.61 3.12
CA ILE A 352 -68.91 -9.38 3.27
C ILE A 352 -67.76 -8.65 2.57
N ARG A 353 -67.96 -8.20 1.33
CA ARG A 353 -66.94 -7.42 0.58
C ARG A 353 -66.54 -6.14 1.32
N LYS A 354 -67.50 -5.42 1.91
CA LYS A 354 -67.22 -4.21 2.71
C LYS A 354 -66.31 -4.49 3.91
N SER A 355 -66.51 -5.58 4.65
CA SER A 355 -65.67 -5.91 5.81
C SER A 355 -64.21 -6.19 5.44
N PHE A 356 -63.97 -6.83 4.29
CA PHE A 356 -62.60 -7.04 3.79
C PHE A 356 -61.94 -5.74 3.33
N VAL A 357 -62.68 -4.87 2.62
CA VAL A 357 -62.17 -3.56 2.17
C VAL A 357 -61.81 -2.67 3.37
N VAL A 358 -62.66 -2.60 4.40
CA VAL A 358 -62.38 -1.82 5.61
C VAL A 358 -61.14 -2.34 6.34
N SER A 359 -60.96 -3.66 6.40
CA SER A 359 -59.77 -4.26 7.01
C SER A 359 -58.50 -3.95 6.23
N ALA A 360 -58.54 -4.04 4.89
CA ALA A 360 -57.41 -3.69 4.03
C ALA A 360 -57.04 -2.20 4.16
N LEU A 361 -58.05 -1.32 4.19
CA LEU A 361 -57.86 0.11 4.39
C LEU A 361 -57.23 0.41 5.75
N GLY A 362 -57.64 -0.30 6.81
CA GLY A 362 -57.05 -0.17 8.14
C GLY A 362 -55.56 -0.53 8.17
N VAL A 363 -55.17 -1.63 7.52
CA VAL A 363 -53.75 -2.05 7.43
C VAL A 363 -52.93 -1.03 6.65
N LEU A 364 -53.42 -0.55 5.50
CA LEU A 364 -52.74 0.46 4.69
C LEU A 364 -52.57 1.77 5.46
N THR A 365 -53.60 2.21 6.19
CA THR A 365 -53.52 3.42 7.01
C THR A 365 -52.47 3.27 8.12
N PHE A 366 -52.39 2.11 8.77
CA PHE A 366 -51.42 1.84 9.82
C PHE A 366 -49.98 1.83 9.29
N THR A 367 -49.71 1.17 8.16
CA THR A 367 -48.37 1.16 7.56
C THR A 367 -47.94 2.52 7.06
N LEU A 368 -48.85 3.32 6.49
CA LEU A 368 -48.58 4.70 6.08
C LEU A 368 -48.24 5.60 7.27
N LEU A 369 -48.97 5.45 8.39
CA LEU A 369 -48.65 6.18 9.63
C LEU A 369 -47.27 5.80 10.17
N LEU A 370 -46.91 4.53 10.14
CA LEU A 370 -45.59 4.06 10.57
C LEU A 370 -44.47 4.63 9.68
N ALA A 371 -44.67 4.59 8.35
CA ALA A 371 -43.72 5.15 7.39
C ALA A 371 -43.52 6.67 7.59
N LEU A 372 -44.61 7.40 7.84
CA LEU A 372 -44.56 8.83 8.14
C LEU A 372 -43.79 9.10 9.45
N ALA A 373 -44.05 8.31 10.50
CA ALA A 373 -43.34 8.43 11.76
C ALA A 373 -41.82 8.20 11.61
N MET A 374 -41.41 7.21 10.81
CA MET A 374 -40.00 6.96 10.52
C MET A 374 -39.35 8.09 9.71
N LEU A 375 -40.07 8.67 8.74
CA LEU A 375 -39.62 9.83 7.97
C LEU A 375 -39.37 11.05 8.86
N VAL A 376 -40.29 11.31 9.79
CA VAL A 376 -40.14 12.39 10.79
C VAL A 376 -38.95 12.13 11.70
N ALA A 377 -38.81 10.91 12.25
CA ALA A 377 -37.68 10.55 13.10
C ALA A 377 -36.32 10.73 12.38
N ARG A 378 -36.25 10.37 11.09
CA ARG A 378 -35.05 10.56 10.27
C ARG A 378 -34.74 12.04 10.03
N GLY A 379 -35.75 12.90 9.97
CA GLY A 379 -35.59 14.36 9.88
C GLY A 379 -34.93 14.97 11.14
N PHE A 380 -35.08 14.33 12.30
CA PHE A 380 -34.41 14.71 13.55
C PHE A 380 -33.02 14.08 13.73
N GLY A 381 -32.45 13.48 12.68
CA GLY A 381 -31.11 12.87 12.73
C GLY A 381 -31.05 11.53 13.46
N MET A 382 -32.18 10.94 13.85
CA MET A 382 -32.22 9.60 14.43
C MET A 382 -32.08 8.55 13.32
N THR A 383 -30.93 7.88 13.26
CA THR A 383 -30.72 6.74 12.36
C THR A 383 -31.44 5.51 12.92
N VAL A 384 -32.71 5.32 12.52
CA VAL A 384 -33.45 4.10 12.83
C VAL A 384 -33.22 3.09 11.70
N GLY A 385 -32.12 2.35 11.80
CA GLY A 385 -31.72 1.31 10.86
C GLY A 385 -30.67 0.41 11.48
N TRP A 386 -30.69 -0.88 11.12
CA TRP A 386 -29.65 -1.81 11.55
C TRP A 386 -28.35 -1.43 10.83
N LYS A 387 -27.28 -1.15 11.59
CA LYS A 387 -25.93 -1.05 11.03
C LYS A 387 -25.63 -2.39 10.35
N PRO A 388 -25.28 -2.41 9.06
CA PRO A 388 -24.77 -3.63 8.43
C PRO A 388 -23.47 -4.08 9.10
#